data_AF-A0A0L6U2Z8-F1
#
_entry.id   AF-A0A0L6U2Z8-F1
#
_cell.length_a   1.000
_cell.length_b   1.000
_cell.length_c   1.000
_cell.angle_alpha   90.00
_cell.angle_beta   90.00
_cell.angle_gamma   90.00
#
_symmetry.space_group_name_H-M   'P 1'
#
loop_
_entity.id
_entity.type
_entity.pdbx_description
1 polymer ?
#
loop_
_entity_poly.entity_id
_entity_poly.type
_entity_poly.pdbx_seq_one_letter_code
_entity_poly.pdbx_strand_id
1 'polypeptide(L)' 'MSYFSEYENLIQNINADIAVGIIAVTDHIKVVRKRKTKTDGYRPINDYYYASNHPKVKFEEMRVCDVLQELLLRNMMR' A
#
# COMPACT_ATOMS: atom_id res chain seq x y z
N MET A 1 -4.64 8.55 -15.90
CA MET A 1 -4.18 7.34 -15.20
C MET A 1 -5.25 6.94 -14.20
N SER A 2 -5.79 5.73 -14.34
CA SER A 2 -6.87 5.23 -13.50
C SER A 2 -6.26 4.72 -12.19
N TYR A 3 -6.68 5.29 -11.05
CA TYR A 3 -6.22 4.85 -9.72
C TYR A 3 -6.58 3.37 -9.45
N PHE A 4 -7.52 2.80 -10.22
CA PHE A 4 -7.98 1.42 -10.07
C PHE A 4 -6.92 0.41 -10.48
N SER A 5 -6.25 0.64 -11.60
CA SER A 5 -5.10 -0.19 -11.98
C SER A 5 -3.96 -0.05 -10.98
N GLU A 6 -3.80 1.11 -10.33
CA GLU A 6 -2.73 1.30 -9.35
C GLU A 6 -2.93 0.45 -8.09
N TYR A 7 -4.15 0.38 -7.55
CA TYR A 7 -4.43 -0.46 -6.38
C TYR A 7 -4.43 -1.95 -6.69
N GLU A 8 -5.00 -2.38 -7.81
CA GLU A 8 -4.95 -3.80 -8.20
C GLU A 8 -3.50 -4.26 -8.40
N ASN A 9 -2.66 -3.43 -9.04
CA ASN A 9 -1.24 -3.72 -9.18
C ASN A 9 -0.53 -3.78 -7.83
N LEU A 10 -0.82 -2.86 -6.91
CA LEU A 10 -0.23 -2.89 -5.56
C LEU A 10 -0.64 -4.14 -4.78
N ILE A 11 -1.92 -4.52 -4.84
CA ILE A 11 -2.44 -5.74 -4.21
C ILE A 11 -1.76 -6.98 -4.82
N GLN A 12 -1.64 -7.05 -6.15
CA GLN A 12 -0.99 -8.17 -6.82
C GLN A 12 0.49 -8.26 -6.46
N ASN A 13 1.22 -7.14 -6.44
CA ASN A 13 2.63 -7.12 -6.09
C ASN A 13 2.86 -7.58 -4.64
N ILE A 14 2.09 -7.06 -3.68
CA ILE A 14 2.20 -7.46 -2.27
C ILE A 14 1.87 -8.95 -2.11
N ASN A 15 0.83 -9.47 -2.78
CA ASN A 15 0.49 -10.89 -2.72
C ASN A 15 1.57 -11.77 -3.37
N ALA A 16 2.19 -11.32 -4.47
CA ALA A 16 3.31 -12.02 -5.09
C ALA A 16 4.52 -12.05 -4.17
N ASP A 17 4.86 -10.94 -3.51
CA ASP A 17 5.96 -10.85 -2.55
C ASP A 17 5.72 -11.78 -1.34
N ILE A 18 4.47 -11.89 -0.87
CA ILE A 18 4.09 -12.86 0.17
C ILE A 18 4.24 -14.30 -0.33
N ALA A 19 3.76 -14.61 -1.54
CA ALA A 19 3.82 -15.95 -2.10
C ALA A 19 5.27 -16.43 -2.32
N VAL A 20 6.18 -15.52 -2.64
CA VAL A 20 7.61 -15.80 -2.81
C VAL A 20 8.38 -15.75 -1.47
N GLY A 21 7.75 -15.27 -0.40
CA GLY A 21 8.34 -15.21 0.94
C GLY A 21 9.28 -14.03 1.16
N ILE A 22 9.17 -12.97 0.35
CA ILE A 22 9.94 -11.73 0.51
C ILE A 22 9.46 -10.95 1.74
N ILE A 23 8.15 -10.95 1.98
CA ILE A 23 7.49 -10.33 3.13
C ILE A 23 6.42 -11.27 3.69
N ALA A 24 6.19 -11.23 5.00
CA ALA A 24 5.07 -11.90 5.64
C ALA A 24 3.90 -10.93 5.87
N VAL A 25 2.68 -11.47 6.00
CA VAL A 25 1.48 -10.68 6.37
C VAL A 25 1.61 -9.96 7.71
N THR A 26 2.46 -10.47 8.60
CA THR A 26 2.77 -9.88 9.91
C THR A 26 3.86 -8.81 9.87
N ASP A 27 4.58 -8.71 8.75
CA ASP A 27 5.68 -7.76 8.62
C ASP A 27 5.16 -6.34 8.47
N HIS A 28 6.03 -5.38 8.79
CA HIS A 28 5.75 -3.98 8.58
C HIS A 28 6.45 -3.51 7.29
N ILE A 29 5.70 -2.82 6.45
CA ILE A 29 6.19 -2.16 5.24
C ILE A 29 6.02 -0.66 5.37
N LYS A 30 6.88 0.08 4.67
CA LYS A 30 6.81 1.54 4.62
C LYS A 30 5.88 1.95 3.49
N VAL A 31 4.79 2.61 3.82
CA VAL A 31 3.76 3.03 2.89
C VAL A 31 3.93 4.51 2.58
N VAL A 32 3.94 4.84 1.31
CA VAL A 32 3.96 6.22 0.82
C VAL A 32 2.56 6.58 0.37
N ARG A 33 1.98 7.64 0.94
CA ARG A 33 0.67 8.16 0.56
C ARG A 33 0.77 9.31 -0.44
N LYS A 34 -0.24 9.47 -1.30
CA LYS A 34 -0.34 10.63 -2.20
C LYS A 34 -0.55 11.91 -1.40
N ARG A 35 0.05 13.02 -1.86
CA ARG A 35 -0.07 14.34 -1.20
C ARG A 35 -1.45 14.99 -1.35
N LYS A 36 -2.20 14.66 -2.41
CA LYS A 36 -3.53 15.25 -2.66
C LYS A 36 -4.60 14.50 -1.87
N THR A 37 -5.31 15.23 -1.02
CA THR A 37 -6.54 14.80 -0.37
C THR A 37 -7.68 14.74 -1.38
N LYS A 38 -8.47 13.65 -1.38
CA LYS A 38 -9.86 13.75 -1.83
C LYS A 38 -10.63 14.62 -0.82
N THR A 39 -11.81 15.08 -1.23
CA THR A 39 -12.73 15.92 -0.46
C THR A 39 -13.03 15.43 0.97
N ASP A 40 -12.73 14.16 1.26
CA ASP A 40 -12.94 13.44 2.52
C ASP A 40 -11.67 13.34 3.41
N GLY A 41 -10.61 14.09 3.11
CA GLY A 41 -9.36 14.09 3.92
C GLY A 41 -8.51 12.81 3.82
N TYR A 42 -9.02 11.73 3.23
CA TYR A 42 -8.28 10.50 2.98
C TYR A 42 -7.16 10.70 1.94
N ARG A 43 -5.97 10.17 2.27
CA ARG A 43 -4.78 10.16 1.41
C ARG A 43 -4.49 8.74 0.93
N PRO A 44 -4.72 8.44 -0.35
CA PRO A 44 -4.56 7.09 -0.87
C PRO A 44 -3.11 6.62 -0.84
N ILE A 45 -2.92 5.32 -0.64
CA ILE A 45 -1.62 4.65 -0.77
C ILE A 45 -1.14 4.80 -2.22
N ASN A 46 0.09 5.26 -2.39
CA ASN A 46 0.75 5.45 -3.68
C ASN A 46 1.71 4.32 -4.00
N ASP A 47 2.50 3.92 -3.00
CA ASP A 47 3.65 3.04 -3.17
C ASP A 47 4.04 2.42 -1.83
N TYR A 48 4.83 1.35 -1.87
CA TYR A 48 5.36 0.69 -0.67
C TYR A 48 6.85 0.37 -0.81
N TYR A 49 7.54 0.30 0.32
CA TYR A 49 8.95 -0.04 0.43
C TYR A 49 9.14 -1.09 1.51
N TYR A 50 10.04 -2.03 1.28
CA TYR A 50 10.42 -3.03 2.27
C TYR A 50 11.03 -2.40 3.53
N ALA A 51 11.05 -3.17 4.63
CA ALA A 51 11.69 -2.75 5.88
C ALA A 51 13.18 -2.35 5.69
N SER A 52 13.88 -3.00 4.77
CA SER A 52 15.27 -2.71 4.41
C SER A 52 15.47 -1.43 3.60
N ASN A 53 14.44 -0.94 2.90
CA ASN A 53 14.53 0.23 2.03
C ASN A 53 13.95 1.48 2.69
N HIS A 54 14.66 2.60 2.64
CA HIS A 54 14.19 3.88 3.18
C HIS A 54 13.84 4.85 2.05
N PRO A 55 12.55 5.20 1.88
CA PRO A 55 12.16 6.17 0.87
C PRO A 55 12.60 7.59 1.29
N LYS A 56 12.96 8.42 0.30
CA LYS A 56 13.31 9.84 0.50
C LYS A 56 12.11 10.75 0.81
N VAL A 57 10.91 10.18 0.76
CA VAL A 57 9.63 10.88 0.96
C VAL A 57 9.01 10.46 2.29
N LYS A 58 8.08 11.27 2.80
CA LYS A 58 7.34 10.93 4.03
C LYS A 58 6.61 9.60 3.84
N PHE A 59 6.88 8.67 4.74
CA PHE A 59 6.26 7.37 4.79
C PHE A 59 5.66 7.14 6.18
N GLU A 60 4.84 6.10 6.27
CA GLU A 60 4.34 5.54 7.51
C GLU A 60 4.65 4.05 7.52
N GLU A 61 4.88 3.47 8.70
CA GLU A 61 5.04 2.03 8.83
C GLU A 61 3.70 1.40 9.19
N MET A 62 3.28 0.43 8.39
CA MET A 62 2.03 -0.30 8.58
C MET A 62 2.27 -1.78 8.37
N ARG A 63 1.47 -2.62 9.05
CA ARG A 63 1.50 -4.06 8.80
C ARG A 63 1.00 -4.35 7.40
N VAL A 64 1.59 -5.36 6.76
CA VAL A 64 1.18 -5.81 5.42
C VAL A 64 -0.31 -6.18 5.40
N CYS A 65 -0.83 -6.82 6.46
CA CYS A 65 -2.26 -7.10 6.58
C CYS A 65 -3.15 -5.85 6.55
N ASP A 66 -2.74 -4.79 7.26
CA ASP A 66 -3.52 -3.53 7.35
C ASP A 66 -3.50 -2.80 6.01
N VAL A 67 -2.36 -2.83 5.32
CA VAL A 67 -2.20 -2.25 3.98
C VAL A 67 -3.09 -2.96 2.97
N LEU A 68 -3.07 -4.30 2.95
CA LEU A 68 -3.94 -5.08 2.07
C LEU A 68 -5.42 -4.83 2.38
N GLN A 69 -5.79 -4.78 3.65
CA GLN A 69 -7.16 -4.49 4.05
C GLN A 69 -7.60 -3.09 3.59
N GLU A 70 -6.77 -2.07 3.75
CA GLU A 70 -7.07 -0.71 3.29
C GLU A 70 -7.24 -0.66 1.76
N LEU A 71 -6.31 -1.29 1.02
CA LEU A 71 -6.35 -1.35 -0.44
C LEU A 71 -7.62 -2.07 -0.95
N LEU A 72 -7.97 -3.21 -0.35
CA LEU A 72 -9.17 -3.97 -0.69
C LEU A 72 -10.45 -3.22 -0.33
N LEU A 73 -10.54 -2.69 0.89
CA LEU A 73 -11.70 -1.93 1.36
C LEU A 73 -11.94 -0.70 0.46
N ARG A 74 -10.88 0.02 0.09
CA ARG A 74 -10.99 1.19 -0.81
C ARG A 74 -11.25 0.80 -2.26
N ASN A 75 -10.88 -0.40 -2.68
CA ASN A 75 -11.28 -0.95 -3.97
C ASN A 75 -12.78 -1.34 -3.98
N MET A 76 -13.29 -1.85 -2.85
CA MET A 76 -14.67 -2.33 -2.69
C MET A 76 -15.70 -1.25 -2.33
N MET A 77 -15.36 -0.24 -1.51
CA MET A 77 -16.25 0.88 -1.10
C MET A 77 -16.46 1.90 -2.24
N ARG A 78 -16.64 1.39 -3.45
CA ARG A 78 -17.12 2.14 -4.59
C ARG A 78 -18.63 2.03 -4.65
#